data_AF-A0A8J4V6N1-F1
#
_entry.id   AF-A0A8J4V6N1-F1
#
_cell.length_a   1.000
_cell.length_b   1.000
_cell.length_c   1.000
_cell.angle_alpha   90.00
_cell.angle_beta   90.00
_cell.angle_gamma   90.00
#
_symmetry.space_group_name_H-M   'P 1'
#
loop_
_entity.id
_entity.type
_entity.pdbx_description
1 polymer ?
#
loop_
_entity_poly.entity_id
_entity_poly.type
_entity_poly.pdbx_seq_one_letter_code
_entity_poly.pdbx_strand_id
1 'polypeptide(L)'
;MAPKPKPHLGLIHTLLFFVSILSSPWLSLSDPEPTVYEILPQFGLPAGLLPDSVTNYTYSSSDGRFIVVLAKPCYIQFDYMVFYDTTITGKLSYGSITGLKGIQVGLINKKLDVGQFKTIHSCRDKVSGNCAGSLKRFLQLPTPLNEYQMLLT
;
A
#
# COMPACT_ATOMS: atom_id res chain seq x y z
N MET A 1 52.44 63.31 -2.19
CA MET A 1 50.96 63.33 -2.14
C MET A 1 50.44 61.92 -2.44
N ALA A 2 49.89 61.22 -1.45
CA ALA A 2 49.33 59.88 -1.63
C ALA A 2 47.82 59.98 -1.98
N PRO A 3 47.30 59.18 -2.92
CA PRO A 3 45.87 59.13 -3.19
C PRO A 3 45.14 58.36 -2.07
N LYS A 4 44.06 58.96 -1.56
CA LYS A 4 43.23 58.43 -0.48
C LYS A 4 42.22 57.42 -1.07
N PRO A 5 42.15 56.16 -0.59
CA PRO A 5 41.16 55.21 -1.09
C PRO A 5 39.78 55.50 -0.47
N LYS A 6 38.72 55.43 -1.29
CA LYS A 6 37.32 55.39 -0.81
C LYS A 6 36.84 53.95 -0.88
N PRO A 7 36.61 53.25 0.24
CA PRO A 7 36.02 51.93 0.19
C PRO A 7 34.52 51.99 0.46
N HIS A 8 33.79 51.55 -0.57
CA HIS A 8 32.99 50.34 -0.47
C HIS A 8 31.60 50.41 0.18
N LEU A 9 30.78 51.34 -0.30
CA LEU A 9 29.32 51.35 -0.05
C LEU A 9 28.54 50.34 -0.92
N GLY A 10 29.21 49.52 -1.73
CA GLY A 10 28.57 48.55 -2.64
C GLY A 10 28.44 47.13 -2.07
N LEU A 11 29.33 46.71 -1.16
CA LEU A 11 29.38 45.31 -0.70
C LEU A 11 28.36 44.98 0.40
N ILE A 12 27.87 46.00 1.11
CA ILE A 12 26.82 45.84 2.13
C ILE A 12 25.47 45.51 1.45
N HIS A 13 25.21 46.06 0.25
CA HIS A 13 23.97 45.81 -0.48
C HIS A 13 23.88 44.40 -1.08
N THR A 14 25.00 43.80 -1.47
CA THR A 14 25.04 42.41 -1.97
C THR A 14 24.83 41.38 -0.85
N LEU A 15 25.19 41.69 0.40
CA LEU A 15 24.97 40.77 1.53
C LEU A 15 23.49 40.70 1.96
N LEU A 16 22.77 41.81 1.84
CA LEU A 16 21.33 41.89 2.19
C LEU A 16 20.42 41.13 1.22
N PHE A 17 20.82 40.96 -0.05
CA PHE A 17 20.02 40.25 -1.04
C PHE A 17 20.09 38.72 -0.87
N PHE A 18 21.21 38.20 -0.35
CA PHE A 18 21.41 36.76 -0.14
C PHE A 18 20.64 36.20 1.06
N VAL A 19 20.36 37.05 2.06
CA VAL A 19 19.61 36.66 3.28
C VAL A 19 18.10 36.53 3.02
N SER A 20 17.55 37.24 2.03
CA SER A 20 16.11 37.21 1.74
C SER A 20 15.61 35.92 1.05
N ILE A 21 16.52 35.09 0.51
CA ILE A 21 16.12 33.84 -0.17
C ILE A 21 15.89 32.70 0.84
N LEU A 22 16.49 32.77 2.03
CA LEU A 22 16.39 31.71 3.05
C LEU A 22 15.07 31.75 3.83
N SER A 23 14.34 32.87 3.81
CA SER A 23 13.02 32.99 4.44
C SER A 23 11.89 32.61 3.49
N SER A 24 12.04 31.51 2.76
CA SER A 24 10.85 30.87 2.15
C SER A 24 10.20 30.02 3.23
N PRO A 25 8.92 30.24 3.59
CA PRO A 25 8.20 29.26 4.38
C PRO A 25 8.18 27.97 3.55
N TRP A 26 9.01 26.99 3.93
CA TRP A 26 8.88 25.64 3.42
C TRP A 26 7.45 25.22 3.75
N LEU A 27 6.63 25.18 2.71
CA LEU A 27 5.34 24.53 2.76
C LEU A 27 5.66 23.11 3.19
N SER A 28 5.38 22.78 4.46
CA SER A 28 5.37 21.41 4.93
C SER A 28 4.31 20.70 4.10
N LEU A 29 4.75 20.08 3.01
CA LEU A 29 3.97 19.09 2.30
C LEU A 29 3.73 18.00 3.34
N SER A 30 2.51 17.91 3.87
CA SER A 30 2.10 16.73 4.64
C SER A 30 2.20 15.58 3.64
N ASP A 31 3.30 14.86 3.70
CA ASP A 31 3.47 13.60 2.99
C ASP A 31 2.29 12.73 3.40
N PRO A 32 1.47 12.21 2.46
CA PRO A 32 0.39 11.32 2.80
C PRO A 32 0.97 10.14 3.59
N GLU A 33 0.39 9.87 4.77
CA GLU A 33 0.85 8.75 5.60
C GLU A 33 0.83 7.47 4.76
N PRO A 34 1.93 6.70 4.72
CA PRO A 34 2.04 5.54 3.86
C PRO A 34 0.92 4.55 4.17
N THR A 35 0.25 4.08 3.12
CA THR A 35 -0.85 3.14 3.28
C THR A 35 -0.32 1.80 3.81
N VAL A 36 -1.20 0.99 4.43
CA VAL A 36 -0.81 -0.34 4.93
C VAL A 36 -0.13 -1.21 3.86
N TYR A 37 -0.54 -1.05 2.60
CA TYR A 37 -0.01 -1.80 1.47
C TYR A 37 1.42 -1.38 1.08
N GLU A 38 1.85 -0.18 1.47
CA GLU A 38 3.20 0.35 1.22
C GLU A 38 4.18 0.02 2.35
N ILE A 39 3.67 -0.16 3.57
CA ILE A 39 4.50 -0.55 4.72
C ILE A 39 4.87 -2.03 4.66
N LEU A 40 3.95 -2.91 4.25
CA LEU A 40 4.22 -4.36 4.20
C LEU A 40 5.48 -4.71 3.37
N PRO A 41 5.67 -4.18 2.14
CA PRO A 41 6.88 -4.43 1.35
C PRO A 41 8.17 -3.94 2.00
N GLN A 42 8.13 -2.88 2.81
CA GLN A 42 9.31 -2.38 3.53
C GLN A 42 9.81 -3.38 4.57
N PHE A 43 8.90 -4.22 5.09
CA PHE A 43 9.23 -5.34 5.97
C PHE A 43 9.44 -6.66 5.19
N GLY A 44 9.56 -6.63 3.87
CA GLY A 44 9.75 -7.84 3.05
C GLY A 44 8.50 -8.72 2.95
N LEU A 45 7.31 -8.16 3.20
CA LEU A 45 6.03 -8.86 3.12
C LEU A 45 5.28 -8.48 1.83
N PRO A 46 4.51 -9.40 1.24
CA PRO A 46 3.72 -9.09 0.05
C PRO A 46 2.59 -8.10 0.39
N ALA A 47 2.36 -7.13 -0.49
CA ALA A 47 1.29 -6.13 -0.32
C ALA A 47 -0.11 -6.77 -0.27
N GLY A 48 -0.31 -7.93 -0.94
CA GLY A 48 -1.59 -8.64 -1.00
C GLY A 48 -1.94 -9.51 0.22
N LEU A 49 -1.29 -9.32 1.36
CA LEU A 49 -1.57 -10.09 2.58
C LEU A 49 -2.93 -9.73 3.22
N LEU A 50 -3.37 -8.48 3.03
CA LEU A 50 -4.61 -7.93 3.59
C LEU A 50 -5.62 -7.66 2.47
N PRO A 51 -6.94 -7.79 2.74
CA PRO A 51 -7.97 -7.53 1.75
C PRO A 51 -8.13 -6.05 1.43
N ASP A 52 -8.61 -5.73 0.23
CA ASP A 52 -8.87 -4.35 -0.21
C ASP A 52 -9.93 -3.60 0.64
N SER A 53 -10.69 -4.30 1.49
CA SER A 53 -11.76 -3.76 2.33
C SER A 53 -11.29 -3.03 3.60
N VAL A 54 -10.00 -2.72 3.70
CA VAL A 54 -9.46 -1.93 4.82
C VAL A 54 -10.08 -0.53 4.82
N THR A 55 -10.62 -0.13 5.97
CA THR A 55 -11.17 1.20 6.21
C THR A 55 -10.21 2.10 6.96
N ASN A 56 -9.40 1.55 7.85
CA ASN A 56 -8.42 2.32 8.61
C ASN A 56 -7.19 1.47 8.98
N TYR A 57 -6.07 2.14 9.24
CA TYR A 57 -4.80 1.54 9.61
C TYR A 57 -4.08 2.37 10.66
N THR A 58 -3.32 1.72 11.53
CA THR A 58 -2.41 2.37 12.46
C THR A 58 -1.16 1.53 12.63
N TYR A 59 0.00 2.20 12.59
CA TYR A 59 1.31 1.59 12.82
C TYR A 59 2.08 2.33 13.89
N SER A 60 2.66 1.58 14.84
CA SER A 60 3.57 2.13 15.82
C SER A 60 5.00 1.73 15.52
N SER A 61 5.81 2.70 15.07
CA SER A 61 7.23 2.49 14.76
C SER A 61 8.09 2.14 15.99
N SER A 62 7.64 2.46 17.22
CA SER A 62 8.39 2.13 18.45
C SER A 62 8.42 0.62 18.72
N ASP A 63 7.28 -0.04 18.49
CA ASP A 63 7.06 -1.42 18.90
C ASP A 63 6.82 -2.37 17.71
N GLY A 64 6.71 -1.83 16.49
CA GLY A 64 6.37 -2.58 15.27
C GLY A 64 4.93 -3.07 15.23
N ARG A 65 4.05 -2.60 16.13
CA ARG A 65 2.66 -3.06 16.22
C ARG A 65 1.80 -2.39 15.17
N PHE A 66 0.93 -3.16 14.55
CA PHE A 66 -0.05 -2.63 13.62
C PHE A 66 -1.47 -3.03 14.01
N ILE A 67 -2.42 -2.18 13.63
CA ILE A 67 -3.85 -2.41 13.74
C ILE A 67 -4.47 -2.05 12.38
N VAL A 68 -5.27 -2.96 11.84
CA VAL A 68 -6.01 -2.79 10.60
C VAL A 68 -7.48 -2.97 10.92
N VAL A 69 -8.32 -2.07 10.43
CA VAL A 69 -9.77 -2.12 10.61
C VAL A 69 -10.43 -2.31 9.25
N LEU A 70 -11.34 -3.27 9.15
CA LEU A 70 -12.17 -3.56 7.99
C LEU A 70 -13.57 -2.99 8.24
N ALA A 71 -14.34 -2.79 7.16
CA ALA A 71 -15.73 -2.37 7.28
C ALA A 71 -16.62 -3.43 7.97
N LYS A 72 -16.29 -4.72 7.76
CA LYS A 72 -17.03 -5.88 8.26
C LYS A 72 -16.14 -7.13 8.18
N PRO A 73 -16.43 -8.19 8.97
CA PRO A 73 -15.75 -9.46 8.81
C PRO A 73 -16.13 -10.11 7.48
N CYS A 74 -15.21 -10.85 6.89
CA CYS A 74 -15.38 -11.40 5.56
C CYS A 74 -14.49 -12.62 5.29
N TYR A 75 -14.81 -13.34 4.23
CA TYR A 75 -14.05 -14.50 3.78
C TYR A 75 -13.44 -14.26 2.39
N ILE A 76 -12.25 -14.81 2.18
CA ILE A 76 -11.60 -14.89 0.86
C ILE A 76 -11.37 -16.36 0.54
N GLN A 77 -11.67 -16.74 -0.70
CA GLN A 77 -11.45 -18.08 -1.21
C GLN A 77 -10.19 -18.09 -2.07
N PHE A 78 -9.16 -18.80 -1.60
CA PHE A 78 -8.00 -19.25 -2.38
C PHE A 78 -8.18 -20.76 -2.66
N ASP A 79 -7.11 -21.55 -2.59
CA ASP A 79 -7.20 -23.02 -2.51
C ASP A 79 -7.85 -23.50 -1.19
N TYR A 80 -7.94 -22.60 -0.20
CA TYR A 80 -8.59 -22.77 1.09
C TYR A 80 -9.36 -21.49 1.45
N MET A 81 -10.26 -21.58 2.44
CA MET A 81 -10.99 -20.40 2.92
C MET A 81 -10.20 -19.69 4.02
N VAL A 82 -10.07 -18.38 3.88
CA VAL A 82 -9.47 -17.49 4.89
C VAL A 82 -10.54 -16.57 5.42
N PHE A 83 -10.71 -16.56 6.73
CA PHE A 83 -11.57 -15.63 7.44
C PHE A 83 -10.76 -14.44 7.95
N TYR A 84 -11.29 -13.25 7.69
CA TYR A 84 -10.79 -11.98 8.20
C TYR A 84 -11.82 -11.39 9.15
N ASP A 85 -11.39 -11.11 10.37
CA ASP A 85 -12.17 -10.36 11.35
C ASP A 85 -12.12 -8.86 11.04
N THR A 86 -13.00 -8.11 11.69
CA THR A 86 -13.11 -6.66 11.54
C THR A 86 -11.84 -5.94 11.98
N THR A 87 -11.18 -6.45 13.02
CA THR A 87 -9.95 -5.86 13.55
C THR A 87 -8.83 -6.88 13.49
N ILE A 88 -7.78 -6.56 12.73
CA ILE A 88 -6.58 -7.38 12.58
C ILE A 88 -5.45 -6.69 13.30
N THR A 89 -4.70 -7.44 14.09
CA THR A 89 -3.58 -6.91 14.87
C THR A 89 -2.38 -7.82 14.77
N GLY A 90 -1.19 -7.26 14.91
CA GLY A 90 0.04 -8.03 14.96
C GLY A 90 1.25 -7.14 15.19
N LYS A 91 2.43 -7.74 15.14
CA LYS A 91 3.71 -7.05 15.18
C LYS A 91 4.53 -7.42 13.96
N LEU A 92 4.91 -6.41 13.19
CA LEU A 92 5.75 -6.52 11.99
C LEU A 92 7.21 -6.70 12.40
N SER A 93 7.85 -7.64 11.73
CA SER A 93 9.29 -7.84 11.70
C SER A 93 9.70 -8.14 10.26
N TYR A 94 10.97 -7.94 9.93
CA TYR A 94 11.44 -8.24 8.59
C TYR A 94 11.14 -9.72 8.23
N GLY A 95 10.43 -9.94 7.13
CA GLY A 95 10.00 -11.23 6.62
C GLY A 95 8.91 -11.95 7.44
N SER A 96 8.34 -11.34 8.48
CA SER A 96 7.42 -12.07 9.38
C SER A 96 6.43 -11.18 10.14
N ILE A 97 5.31 -11.78 10.55
CA ILE A 97 4.35 -11.17 11.47
C ILE A 97 4.22 -12.05 12.70
N THR A 98 4.37 -11.46 13.88
CA THR A 98 4.20 -12.15 15.17
C THR A 98 2.95 -11.68 15.89
N GLY A 99 2.34 -12.57 16.68
CA GLY A 99 1.12 -12.24 17.45
C GLY A 99 -0.08 -11.84 16.60
N LEU A 100 -0.15 -12.35 15.37
CA LEU A 100 -1.24 -12.05 14.44
C LEU A 100 -2.59 -12.53 15.00
N LYS A 101 -3.57 -11.63 15.06
CA LYS A 101 -4.95 -11.91 15.46
C LYS A 101 -5.91 -11.34 14.43
N GLY A 102 -7.07 -11.98 14.28
CA GLY A 102 -8.11 -11.56 13.33
C GLY A 102 -7.98 -12.18 11.94
N ILE A 103 -7.05 -13.12 11.73
CA ILE A 103 -6.97 -13.91 10.49
C ILE A 103 -7.00 -15.39 10.87
N GLN A 104 -7.91 -16.16 10.26
CA GLN A 104 -8.04 -17.59 10.49
C GLN A 104 -8.03 -18.32 9.16
N VAL A 105 -7.08 -19.24 9.01
CA VAL A 105 -6.97 -20.11 7.84
C VAL A 105 -7.69 -21.42 8.15
N GLY A 106 -8.73 -21.74 7.39
CA GLY A 106 -9.49 -22.98 7.53
C GLY A 106 -9.36 -23.86 6.31
N LEU A 107 -8.90 -25.10 6.50
CA LEU A 107 -9.25 -26.16 5.56
C LEU A 107 -10.67 -26.62 5.91
N ILE A 108 -11.65 -26.31 5.06
CA ILE A 108 -12.98 -26.92 5.15
C ILE A 108 -12.86 -28.38 4.69
N ASN A 109 -12.26 -29.23 5.53
CA ASN A 109 -12.18 -30.68 5.32
C ASN A 109 -13.47 -31.42 5.76
N LYS A 110 -14.50 -30.68 6.17
CA LYS A 110 -15.76 -31.25 6.63
C LYS A 110 -16.83 -30.95 5.59
N LYS A 111 -17.44 -32.02 5.04
CA LYS A 111 -18.64 -31.92 4.20
C LYS A 111 -19.72 -31.19 5.03
N LEU A 112 -19.95 -29.91 4.73
CA LEU A 112 -20.96 -29.11 5.43
C LEU A 112 -22.29 -29.25 4.70
N ASP A 113 -23.35 -29.45 5.47
CA ASP A 113 -24.73 -29.45 4.97
C ASP A 113 -25.07 -28.07 4.35
N VAL A 114 -25.81 -28.09 3.25
CA VAL A 114 -26.10 -26.91 2.41
C VAL A 114 -26.84 -25.81 3.18
N GLY A 115 -27.42 -26.12 4.35
CA GLY A 115 -28.10 -25.17 5.24
C GLY A 115 -27.19 -24.27 6.10
N GLN A 116 -25.88 -24.52 6.21
CA GLN A 116 -25.01 -23.74 7.11
C GLN A 116 -24.31 -22.54 6.44
N PHE A 117 -24.32 -22.43 5.11
CA PHE A 117 -23.73 -21.31 4.38
C PHE A 117 -24.70 -20.11 4.25
N LYS A 118 -25.31 -19.65 5.33
CA LYS A 118 -26.37 -18.62 5.21
C LYS A 118 -25.85 -17.18 5.11
N THR A 119 -24.57 -16.91 5.36
CA THR A 119 -24.03 -15.54 5.27
C THR A 119 -22.51 -15.45 5.05
N ILE A 120 -21.98 -16.03 3.97
CA ILE A 120 -20.58 -15.71 3.58
C ILE A 120 -20.57 -14.33 2.92
N HIS A 121 -20.08 -13.33 3.65
CA HIS A 121 -19.72 -12.04 3.06
C HIS A 121 -18.31 -12.12 2.50
N SER A 122 -18.16 -11.91 1.19
CA SER A 122 -16.83 -11.77 0.59
C SER A 122 -16.23 -10.42 0.99
N CYS A 123 -14.90 -10.33 1.08
CA CYS A 123 -14.23 -9.06 1.36
C CYS A 123 -14.39 -8.04 0.21
N ARG A 124 -15.01 -8.44 -0.91
CA ARG A 124 -15.23 -7.61 -2.08
C ARG A 124 -16.61 -6.98 -2.06
N ASP A 125 -16.78 -5.87 -1.33
CA ASP A 125 -18.04 -5.11 -1.32
C ASP A 125 -17.86 -3.60 -1.53
N LYS A 126 -16.85 -3.19 -2.31
CA LYS A 126 -16.75 -1.82 -2.86
C LYS A 126 -16.04 -1.78 -4.21
N VAL A 127 -16.70 -2.27 -5.26
CA VAL A 127 -16.51 -1.70 -6.61
C VAL A 127 -17.87 -1.22 -7.10
N SER A 128 -18.29 -0.07 -6.57
CA SER A 128 -19.07 0.86 -7.39
C SER A 128 -18.05 1.53 -8.31
N GLY A 129 -17.76 0.84 -9.41
CA GLY A 129 -16.84 1.28 -10.43
C GLY A 129 -17.32 0.62 -11.70
N ASN A 130 -17.84 1.42 -12.62
CA ASN A 130 -18.27 0.97 -13.93
C ASN A 130 -17.08 0.28 -14.60
N CYS A 131 -17.02 -1.05 -14.64
CA CYS A 131 -16.04 -1.79 -15.45
C CYS A 131 -16.41 -1.72 -16.95
N ALA A 132 -16.64 -0.50 -17.43
CA ALA A 132 -16.83 -0.15 -18.83
C ALA A 132 -15.86 1.01 -19.13
N GLY A 133 -14.58 0.66 -19.35
CA GLY A 133 -13.55 1.58 -19.81
C GLY A 133 -12.32 1.60 -18.92
N SER A 134 -11.15 1.42 -19.52
CA SER A 134 -9.83 1.75 -18.94
C SER A 134 -9.03 0.70 -18.15
N LEU A 135 -9.16 -0.59 -18.44
CA LEU A 135 -8.08 -1.56 -18.12
C LEU A 135 -7.85 -2.65 -19.17
N LYS A 136 -8.13 -2.35 -20.44
CA LYS A 136 -7.86 -3.26 -21.58
C LYS A 136 -6.39 -3.32 -22.02
N ARG A 137 -5.45 -2.65 -21.32
CA ARG A 137 -4.08 -2.46 -21.84
C ARG A 137 -2.98 -3.26 -21.13
N PHE A 138 -3.24 -3.94 -20.02
CA PHE A 138 -2.18 -4.56 -19.20
C PHE A 138 -2.29 -6.06 -18.91
N LEU A 139 -3.31 -6.77 -19.42
CA LEU A 139 -3.40 -8.23 -19.29
C LEU A 139 -3.44 -8.91 -20.65
N GLN A 140 -2.52 -8.57 -21.54
CA GLN A 140 -2.24 -9.43 -22.69
C GLN A 140 -1.17 -10.43 -22.26
N LEU A 141 -1.64 -11.54 -21.70
CA LEU A 141 -0.86 -12.75 -21.49
C LEU A 141 -0.44 -13.25 -22.89
N PRO A 142 0.87 -13.41 -23.20
CA PRO A 142 1.28 -14.01 -24.46
C PRO A 142 0.80 -15.48 -24.48
N THR A 143 0.04 -15.84 -25.52
CA THR A 143 -0.38 -17.22 -25.78
C THR A 143 0.85 -18.09 -26.10
N PRO A 144 0.87 -19.36 -25.66
CA PRO A 144 1.93 -20.29 -26.02
C PRO A 144 1.85 -20.57 -27.52
N LEU A 145 2.89 -20.16 -28.25
CA LEU A 145 3.00 -20.44 -29.68
C LEU A 145 3.38 -21.90 -29.85
N ASN A 146 2.36 -22.74 -29.96
CA ASN A 146 2.49 -24.11 -30.44
C ASN A 146 1.54 -24.24 -31.64
N GLU A 147 2.01 -23.80 -32.79
CA GLU A 147 1.39 -24.14 -34.08
C GLU A 147 2.48 -24.73 -34.97
N TYR A 148 2.66 -26.04 -34.80
CA TYR A 148 3.16 -26.90 -35.85
C TYR A 148 2.21 -26.78 -37.05
N GLN A 149 2.71 -26.32 -38.21
CA GLN A 149 2.35 -26.74 -39.57
C GLN A 149 2.99 -25.75 -40.57
N MET A 150 4.27 -25.94 -40.90
CA MET A 150 4.80 -25.57 -42.21
C MET A 150 5.93 -26.52 -42.55
N LEU A 151 5.63 -27.52 -43.38
CA LEU A 151 6.46 -27.92 -44.53
C LEU A 151 5.81 -29.12 -45.22
N LEU A 152 4.74 -28.82 -45.97
CA LEU A 152 4.47 -29.49 -47.23
C LEU A 152 4.77 -28.43 -48.30
N THR A 153 6.00 -28.42 -48.80
CA THR A 153 6.35 -27.97 -50.14
C THR A 153 7.61 -28.71 -50.58
#